data_AF-A0A0R0AUH9-F1
#
_entry.id   AF-A0A0R0AUH9-F1
#
_cell.length_a   1.000
_cell.length_b   1.000
_cell.length_c   1.000
_cell.angle_alpha   90.00
_cell.angle_beta   90.00
_cell.angle_gamma   90.00
#
_symmetry.space_group_name_H-M   'P 1'
#
loop_
_entity.id
_entity.type
_entity.pdbx_description
1 polymer ?
#
loop_
_entity_poly.entity_id
_entity_poly.type
_entity_poly.pdbx_seq_one_letter_code
_entity_poly.pdbx_strand_id
1 'polypeptide(L)'
;MASAPALWEPSARKEVYDLLVALWPRLEEEDRTTLIMRIVGGPPTWMYDHLSQADRDQLCARRVFEQLRIMQRSDPERPHAALEAELARLRNIYPQWDVAPGDQAHFPFYSQSGWRTPDSVDDEVRLQSMTAAEIVEELITGSREDALDDWRQMVASDWDRMMAVLRGVTERTGHDSELWTATLWGLRTKAATPTSGEDVLSLVAGMDDQVARDPSVSAAAAYLLESAASSAQFSEMSQEDFWRAFDAVLPGVAQDDANSRHPEDHDWVAVAINTSMGNLTLAFLNALFARRQVVGGGIPADLTERFFNLLGTGEARHRPARIVFASRLSYIFAIDPDLTRLHLLPNFMWDRDETEALAAWQGFGWQPHLDPLLWNEIRTDFLACFQEDRISQLGRTVGSLAQALAAAGLYIGLDDLPRQATQNAISRMDPETRAGMLHWIVGALRRAEGREVGPDAVWTEKVKPWILRFWPRDPKIKSTAEARPWVEMALATSDAFEDAVATVEKFIRPDNSDFVLGELAASGHVDAHPRLALRLMDAFLSPNGQFWSFEELRVVLDRILASDPTLRDEPAFVRWDGFERARA
;
A
#
# COMPACT_ATOMS: atom_id res chain seq x y z
N MET A 1 19.66 8.38 25.71
CA MET A 1 18.22 8.02 25.63
C MET A 1 17.83 7.37 26.95
N ALA A 2 16.84 7.91 27.66
CA ALA A 2 16.20 7.15 28.73
C ALA A 2 15.41 6.02 28.04
N SER A 3 15.75 4.76 28.33
CA SER A 3 14.96 3.63 27.85
C SER A 3 13.52 3.80 28.35
N ALA A 4 12.52 3.61 27.48
CA ALA A 4 11.13 3.56 27.94
C ALA A 4 11.02 2.50 29.05
N PRO A 5 10.29 2.75 30.15
CA PRO A 5 10.03 1.72 31.14
C PRO A 5 9.40 0.52 30.43
N ALA A 6 9.88 -0.70 30.72
CA ALA A 6 9.43 -1.92 30.04
C ALA A 6 7.90 -2.07 30.01
N LEU A 7 7.20 -1.60 31.07
CA LEU A 7 5.73 -1.59 31.18
C LEU A 7 5.01 -0.80 30.06
N TRP A 8 5.69 0.16 29.43
CA TRP A 8 5.11 1.09 28.47
C TRP A 8 5.75 1.03 27.08
N GLU A 9 6.75 0.17 26.89
CA GLU A 9 7.49 0.01 25.63
C GLU A 9 6.54 -0.45 24.50
N PRO A 10 6.32 0.35 23.44
CA PRO A 10 5.38 0.01 22.37
C PRO A 10 5.75 -1.28 21.62
N SER A 11 7.06 -1.54 21.45
CA SER A 11 7.57 -2.70 20.73
C SER A 11 7.41 -4.03 21.49
N ALA A 12 7.27 -3.99 22.81
CA ALA A 12 7.11 -5.15 23.69
C ALA A 12 5.69 -5.30 24.26
N ARG A 13 4.70 -4.65 23.64
CA ARG A 13 3.32 -4.57 24.17
C ARG A 13 2.73 -5.95 24.44
N LYS A 14 2.88 -6.88 23.51
CA LYS A 14 2.32 -8.23 23.63
C LYS A 14 2.97 -8.96 24.82
N GLU A 15 4.29 -8.96 24.87
CA GLU A 15 5.09 -9.61 25.91
C GLU A 15 4.76 -9.05 27.30
N VAL A 16 4.57 -7.73 27.41
CA VAL A 16 4.15 -7.08 28.65
C VAL A 16 2.75 -7.53 29.06
N TYR A 17 1.81 -7.60 28.13
CA TYR A 17 0.43 -7.99 28.44
C TYR A 17 0.36 -9.47 28.83
N ASP A 18 1.06 -10.35 28.10
CA ASP A 18 1.22 -11.78 28.45
C ASP A 18 1.84 -11.93 29.85
N LEU A 19 2.86 -11.13 30.17
CA LEU A 19 3.51 -11.14 31.47
C LEU A 19 2.56 -10.66 32.58
N LEU A 20 1.78 -9.60 32.35
CA LEU A 20 0.78 -9.11 33.30
C LEU A 20 -0.29 -10.17 33.59
N VAL A 21 -0.80 -10.85 32.56
CA VAL A 21 -1.77 -11.95 32.68
C VAL A 21 -1.19 -13.11 33.49
N ALA A 22 0.07 -13.49 33.22
CA ALA A 22 0.73 -14.59 33.90
C ALA A 22 1.12 -14.27 35.35
N LEU A 23 1.54 -13.02 35.62
CA LEU A 23 1.99 -12.58 36.94
C LEU A 23 0.82 -12.24 37.86
N TRP A 24 -0.21 -11.55 37.36
CA TRP A 24 -1.27 -10.99 38.19
C TRP A 24 -1.91 -12.02 39.17
N PRO A 25 -2.29 -13.24 38.74
CA PRO A 25 -2.81 -14.26 39.64
C PRO A 25 -1.81 -14.76 40.70
N ARG A 26 -0.51 -14.54 40.52
CA ARG A 26 0.56 -15.04 41.39
C ARG A 26 1.07 -13.99 42.39
N LEU A 27 0.67 -12.73 42.23
CA LEU A 27 1.09 -11.64 43.12
C LEU A 27 0.26 -11.62 44.40
N GLU A 28 0.95 -11.33 45.51
CA GLU A 28 0.35 -11.02 46.81
C GLU A 28 -0.29 -9.61 46.80
N GLU A 29 -1.16 -9.32 47.76
CA GLU A 29 -1.99 -8.09 47.78
C GLU A 29 -1.16 -6.78 47.77
N GLU A 30 -0.01 -6.77 48.45
CA GLU A 30 0.90 -5.62 48.49
C GLU A 30 1.56 -5.36 47.13
N ASP A 31 1.99 -6.42 46.44
CA ASP A 31 2.58 -6.34 45.10
C ASP A 31 1.53 -5.97 44.05
N ARG A 32 0.30 -6.48 44.19
CA ARG A 32 -0.84 -6.10 43.35
C ARG A 32 -1.13 -4.60 43.46
N THR A 33 -1.15 -4.08 44.68
CA THR A 33 -1.34 -2.64 44.93
C THR A 33 -0.21 -1.82 44.29
N THR A 34 1.04 -2.26 44.46
CA THR A 34 2.21 -1.59 43.87
C THR A 34 2.14 -1.55 42.35
N LEU A 35 1.76 -2.67 41.71
CA LEU A 35 1.63 -2.76 40.26
C LEU A 35 0.50 -1.85 39.74
N ILE A 36 -0.66 -1.85 40.39
CA ILE A 36 -1.77 -0.94 40.03
C ILE A 36 -1.31 0.51 40.12
N MET A 37 -0.67 0.92 41.22
CA MET A 37 -0.21 2.30 41.38
C MET A 37 0.77 2.72 40.27
N ARG A 38 1.63 1.81 39.82
CA ARG A 38 2.53 2.07 38.67
C ARG A 38 1.78 2.19 37.35
N ILE A 39 0.78 1.35 37.12
CA ILE A 39 -0.06 1.40 35.90
C ILE A 39 -0.89 2.68 35.89
N VAL A 40 -1.54 3.04 37.00
CA VAL A 40 -2.35 4.26 37.13
C VAL A 40 -1.50 5.53 37.00
N GLY A 41 -0.23 5.49 37.40
CA GLY A 41 0.73 6.57 37.15
C GLY A 41 0.96 6.88 35.67
N GLY A 42 0.59 5.97 34.78
CA GLY A 42 0.67 6.14 33.34
C GLY A 42 2.09 6.10 32.78
N PRO A 43 2.22 6.16 31.45
CA PRO A 43 3.50 6.25 30.78
C PRO A 43 4.17 7.61 31.05
N PRO A 44 5.53 7.68 31.05
CA PRO A 44 6.25 8.94 31.21
C PRO A 44 5.81 9.99 30.18
N THR A 45 5.68 11.24 30.62
CA THR A 45 5.17 12.36 29.81
C THR A 45 5.93 12.57 28.50
N TRP A 46 7.25 12.34 28.51
CA TRP A 46 8.12 12.50 27.35
C TRP A 46 7.80 11.57 26.18
N MET A 47 7.12 10.43 26.42
CA MET A 47 6.77 9.49 25.35
C MET A 47 5.78 10.08 24.33
N TYR A 48 5.02 11.10 24.74
CA TYR A 48 3.94 11.69 23.96
C TYR A 48 4.04 13.22 23.86
N ASP A 49 5.25 13.77 23.99
CA ASP A 49 5.45 15.23 23.93
C ASP A 49 5.12 15.85 22.56
N HIS A 50 5.08 15.02 21.51
CA HIS A 50 4.68 15.41 20.17
C HIS A 50 3.16 15.50 19.97
N LEU A 51 2.36 15.04 20.94
CA LEU A 51 0.89 15.04 20.87
C LEU A 51 0.28 16.24 21.60
N SER A 52 -0.91 16.64 21.15
CA SER A 52 -1.73 17.62 21.87
C SER A 52 -2.07 17.11 23.27
N GLN A 53 -2.39 18.02 24.20
CA GLN A 53 -2.72 17.63 25.57
C GLN A 53 -3.92 16.68 25.63
N ALA A 54 -4.96 16.94 24.81
CA ALA A 54 -6.14 16.09 24.76
C ALA A 54 -5.82 14.68 24.23
N ASP A 55 -5.03 14.58 23.15
CA ASP A 55 -4.64 13.29 22.56
C ASP A 55 -3.74 12.50 23.51
N ARG A 56 -2.82 13.19 24.20
CA ARG A 56 -1.95 12.60 25.21
C ARG A 56 -2.76 12.00 26.36
N ASP A 57 -3.69 12.77 26.91
CA ASP A 57 -4.51 12.33 28.04
C ASP A 57 -5.38 11.12 27.64
N GLN A 58 -5.96 11.15 26.44
CA GLN A 58 -6.76 10.04 25.92
C GLN A 58 -5.91 8.79 25.69
N LEU A 59 -4.73 8.92 25.10
CA LEU A 59 -3.85 7.80 24.78
C LEU A 59 -3.27 7.18 26.05
N CYS A 60 -2.82 8.00 27.01
CA CYS A 60 -2.42 7.54 28.34
C CYS A 60 -3.57 6.78 29.03
N ALA A 61 -4.76 7.36 29.08
CA ALA A 61 -5.93 6.72 29.68
C ALA A 61 -6.29 5.39 28.98
N ARG A 62 -6.14 5.31 27.65
CA ARG A 62 -6.39 4.07 26.89
C ARG A 62 -5.39 2.98 27.27
N ARG A 63 -4.10 3.31 27.40
CA ARG A 63 -3.04 2.37 27.76
C ARG A 63 -3.22 1.83 29.18
N VAL A 64 -3.57 2.70 30.12
CA VAL A 64 -3.92 2.31 31.51
C VAL A 64 -5.13 1.39 31.52
N PHE A 65 -6.20 1.77 30.80
CA PHE A 65 -7.43 0.99 30.72
C PHE A 65 -7.19 -0.44 30.22
N GLU A 66 -6.43 -0.60 29.14
CA GLU A 66 -6.17 -1.90 28.53
C GLU A 66 -5.44 -2.85 29.49
N GLN A 67 -4.38 -2.38 30.15
CA GLN A 67 -3.61 -3.20 31.11
C GLN A 67 -4.48 -3.62 32.29
N LEU A 68 -5.21 -2.69 32.91
CA LEU A 68 -6.10 -3.00 34.04
C LEU A 68 -7.22 -3.95 33.63
N ARG A 69 -7.81 -3.79 32.43
CA ARG A 69 -8.91 -4.63 31.95
C ARG A 69 -8.44 -6.05 31.65
N ILE A 70 -7.25 -6.22 31.09
CA ILE A 70 -6.66 -7.53 30.83
C ILE A 70 -6.33 -8.25 32.16
N MET A 71 -5.74 -7.56 33.12
CA MET A 71 -5.50 -8.09 34.48
C MET A 71 -6.81 -8.46 35.19
N GLN A 72 -7.87 -7.65 35.04
CA GLN A 72 -9.20 -7.98 35.59
C GLN A 72 -9.72 -9.31 35.04
N ARG A 73 -9.55 -9.55 33.74
CA ARG A 73 -10.04 -10.77 33.07
C ARG A 73 -9.19 -12.00 33.40
N SER A 74 -7.92 -11.84 33.77
CA SER A 74 -7.03 -12.96 34.08
C SER A 74 -7.22 -13.55 35.48
N ASP A 75 -7.91 -12.84 36.39
CA ASP A 75 -8.18 -13.32 37.75
C ASP A 75 -9.54 -12.82 38.28
N PRO A 76 -10.66 -13.23 37.63
CA PRO A 76 -12.00 -12.72 37.96
C PRO A 76 -12.47 -13.11 39.37
N GLU A 77 -11.88 -14.14 39.96
CA GLU A 77 -12.24 -14.65 41.29
C GLU A 77 -11.63 -13.84 42.44
N ARG A 78 -10.61 -13.01 42.17
CA ARG A 78 -9.94 -12.16 43.17
C ARG A 78 -9.88 -10.70 42.72
N PRO A 79 -11.02 -9.99 42.77
CA PRO A 79 -11.08 -8.58 42.40
C PRO A 79 -10.22 -7.73 43.34
N HIS A 80 -9.65 -6.64 42.81
CA HIS A 80 -8.83 -5.70 43.59
C HIS A 80 -9.46 -4.30 43.59
N ALA A 81 -9.75 -3.76 44.77
CA ALA A 81 -10.54 -2.53 44.93
C ALA A 81 -9.98 -1.32 44.17
N ALA A 82 -8.66 -1.09 44.20
CA ALA A 82 -8.04 0.02 43.49
C ALA A 82 -8.11 -0.11 41.95
N LEU A 83 -8.05 -1.33 41.42
CA LEU A 83 -8.19 -1.60 39.99
C LEU A 83 -9.64 -1.36 39.55
N GLU A 84 -10.61 -1.84 40.33
CA GLU A 84 -12.04 -1.65 40.02
C GLU A 84 -12.42 -0.17 40.07
N ALA A 85 -11.91 0.58 41.06
CA ALA A 85 -12.15 2.01 41.18
C ALA A 85 -11.63 2.78 39.95
N GLU A 86 -10.42 2.47 39.48
CA GLU A 86 -9.85 3.13 38.31
C GLU A 86 -10.54 2.73 37.00
N LEU A 87 -10.89 1.45 36.83
CA LEU A 87 -11.67 1.02 35.67
C LEU A 87 -13.06 1.67 35.65
N ALA A 88 -13.72 1.82 36.80
CA ALA A 88 -14.99 2.53 36.91
C ALA A 88 -14.86 4.01 36.53
N ARG A 89 -13.78 4.68 36.99
CA ARG A 89 -13.48 6.07 36.62
C ARG A 89 -13.27 6.21 35.11
N LEU A 90 -12.46 5.33 34.50
CA LEU A 90 -12.17 5.36 33.07
C LEU A 90 -13.40 5.04 32.22
N ARG A 91 -14.25 4.09 32.63
CA ARG A 91 -15.52 3.78 31.94
C ARG A 91 -16.53 4.92 32.00
N ASN A 92 -16.53 5.72 33.07
CA ASN A 92 -17.39 6.89 33.17
C ASN A 92 -16.96 7.99 32.17
N ILE A 93 -15.65 8.14 31.94
CA ILE A 93 -15.10 9.12 30.99
C ILE A 93 -15.18 8.61 29.54
N TYR A 94 -14.98 7.31 29.34
CA TYR A 94 -14.96 6.65 28.03
C TYR A 94 -15.87 5.40 28.01
N PRO A 95 -17.20 5.58 27.93
CA PRO A 95 -18.17 4.47 27.99
C PRO A 95 -18.02 3.42 26.88
N GLN A 96 -17.46 3.82 25.74
CA GLN A 96 -17.27 3.00 24.55
C GLN A 96 -16.03 2.10 24.61
N TRP A 97 -15.18 2.20 25.63
CA TRP A 97 -13.95 1.41 25.71
C TRP A 97 -14.19 0.01 26.28
N ASP A 98 -13.75 -0.99 25.52
CA ASP A 98 -13.42 -2.33 26.03
C ASP A 98 -12.15 -2.87 25.32
N VAL A 99 -11.76 -4.09 25.69
CA VAL A 99 -10.68 -4.85 25.03
C VAL A 99 -11.24 -6.11 24.36
N ALA A 100 -10.63 -6.51 23.24
CA ALA A 100 -10.99 -7.72 22.50
C ALA A 100 -10.96 -8.99 23.38
N PRO A 101 -11.66 -10.08 23.03
CA PRO A 101 -11.60 -11.33 23.79
C PRO A 101 -10.26 -12.07 23.59
N GLY A 102 -9.87 -12.88 24.58
CA GLY A 102 -8.68 -13.73 24.52
C GLY A 102 -7.38 -12.99 24.20
N ASP A 103 -6.46 -13.69 23.53
CA ASP A 103 -5.13 -13.19 23.19
C ASP A 103 -5.15 -12.02 22.19
N GLN A 104 -6.27 -11.79 21.51
CA GLN A 104 -6.43 -10.65 20.58
C GLN A 104 -6.23 -9.31 21.31
N ALA A 105 -6.58 -9.24 22.59
CA ALA A 105 -6.39 -8.05 23.41
C ALA A 105 -4.91 -7.64 23.57
N HIS A 106 -3.98 -8.58 23.35
CA HIS A 106 -2.56 -8.38 23.57
C HIS A 106 -1.86 -7.71 22.39
N PHE A 107 -2.50 -7.69 21.22
CA PHE A 107 -1.95 -7.10 20.01
C PHE A 107 -2.40 -5.63 19.83
N PRO A 108 -1.50 -4.72 19.39
CA PRO A 108 -1.88 -3.35 19.04
C PRO A 108 -2.72 -3.29 17.76
N PHE A 109 -2.48 -4.23 16.85
CA PHE A 109 -3.24 -4.47 15.64
C PHE A 109 -3.34 -5.98 15.47
N TYR A 110 -4.56 -6.49 15.39
CA TYR A 110 -4.83 -7.91 15.17
C TYR A 110 -5.50 -8.04 13.80
N SER A 111 -4.80 -8.66 12.86
CA SER A 111 -5.36 -9.11 11.59
C SER A 111 -5.20 -10.62 11.51
N GLN A 112 -6.31 -11.31 11.37
CA GLN A 112 -6.31 -12.75 11.16
C GLN A 112 -6.51 -13.01 9.67
N SER A 113 -5.49 -13.53 9.00
CA SER A 113 -5.64 -14.13 7.67
C SER A 113 -5.88 -15.62 7.85
N GLY A 114 -7.15 -15.99 8.04
CA GLY A 114 -7.58 -17.37 8.30
C GLY A 114 -8.76 -17.36 9.27
N TRP A 115 -9.92 -17.85 8.83
CA TRP A 115 -11.13 -17.89 9.63
C TRP A 115 -11.02 -19.02 10.66
N ARG A 116 -10.50 -18.72 11.86
CA ARG A 116 -10.42 -19.69 12.97
C ARG A 116 -10.89 -19.05 14.26
N THR A 117 -11.69 -19.76 15.03
CA THR A 117 -11.85 -19.52 16.46
C THR A 117 -10.61 -20.00 17.23
N PRO A 118 -10.16 -19.31 18.29
CA PRO A 118 -8.90 -19.63 18.98
C PRO A 118 -8.77 -21.03 19.59
N ASP A 119 -9.84 -21.82 19.70
CA ASP A 119 -9.88 -23.06 20.49
C ASP A 119 -9.94 -24.38 19.69
N SER A 120 -9.93 -24.37 18.36
CA SER A 120 -10.14 -25.60 17.56
C SER A 120 -8.85 -26.36 17.18
N VAL A 121 -7.99 -26.72 18.12
CA VAL A 121 -6.74 -27.46 17.80
C VAL A 121 -7.01 -28.89 17.28
N ASP A 122 -8.22 -29.43 17.42
CA ASP A 122 -8.59 -30.80 17.02
C ASP A 122 -9.39 -30.95 15.71
N ASP A 123 -9.79 -29.87 15.02
CA ASP A 123 -10.75 -29.97 13.90
C ASP A 123 -10.14 -30.25 12.50
N GLU A 124 -8.83 -30.04 12.30
CA GLU A 124 -8.14 -30.22 10.99
C GLU A 124 -8.30 -31.62 10.35
N VAL A 125 -8.73 -32.62 11.12
CA VAL A 125 -8.84 -34.03 10.68
C VAL A 125 -10.27 -34.54 10.63
N ARG A 126 -11.27 -33.76 11.10
CA ARG A 126 -12.64 -34.26 11.30
C ARG A 126 -13.24 -34.82 10.01
N LEU A 127 -13.39 -34.01 8.96
CA LEU A 127 -13.91 -34.49 7.68
C LEU A 127 -12.94 -35.42 6.93
N GLN A 128 -11.62 -35.26 7.12
CA GLN A 128 -10.63 -36.14 6.51
C GLN A 128 -10.76 -37.60 6.96
N SER A 129 -11.24 -37.81 8.19
CA SER A 129 -11.49 -39.14 8.76
C SER A 129 -12.82 -39.77 8.32
N MET A 130 -13.73 -38.98 7.73
CA MET A 130 -15.08 -39.39 7.33
C MET A 130 -15.13 -39.89 5.88
N THR A 131 -16.06 -40.82 5.60
CA THR A 131 -16.40 -41.25 4.24
C THR A 131 -17.19 -40.18 3.50
N ALA A 132 -17.20 -40.22 2.15
CA ALA A 132 -17.99 -39.27 1.36
C ALA A 132 -19.48 -39.25 1.74
N ALA A 133 -20.08 -40.39 2.04
CA ALA A 133 -21.49 -40.47 2.43
C ALA A 133 -21.76 -39.80 3.79
N GLU A 134 -20.85 -39.97 4.76
CA GLU A 134 -20.95 -39.31 6.07
C GLU A 134 -20.78 -37.80 5.95
N ILE A 135 -19.87 -37.33 5.10
CA ILE A 135 -19.69 -35.89 4.84
C ILE A 135 -20.95 -35.31 4.19
N VAL A 136 -21.59 -36.03 3.25
CA VAL A 136 -22.86 -35.60 2.65
C VAL A 136 -23.95 -35.46 3.71
N GLU A 137 -24.10 -36.41 4.63
CA GLU A 137 -25.07 -36.28 5.73
C GLU A 137 -24.76 -35.10 6.65
N GLU A 138 -23.49 -34.92 7.02
CA GLU A 138 -23.06 -33.80 7.89
C GLU A 138 -23.38 -32.44 7.25
N LEU A 139 -23.07 -32.26 5.97
CA LEU A 139 -23.33 -31.01 5.23
C LEU A 139 -24.83 -30.72 5.04
N ILE A 140 -25.68 -31.75 5.08
CA ILE A 140 -27.14 -31.62 4.94
C ILE A 140 -27.83 -31.44 6.31
N THR A 141 -27.31 -32.04 7.39
CA THR A 141 -28.02 -32.17 8.68
C THR A 141 -27.35 -31.48 9.87
N GLY A 142 -26.05 -31.16 9.79
CA GLY A 142 -25.22 -30.66 10.90
C GLY A 142 -25.08 -29.13 11.00
N SER A 143 -24.14 -28.68 11.84
CA SER A 143 -23.71 -27.27 11.92
C SER A 143 -22.95 -26.91 10.65
N ARG A 144 -23.67 -26.30 9.71
CA ARG A 144 -23.22 -26.14 8.33
C ARG A 144 -22.04 -25.19 8.17
N GLU A 145 -21.93 -24.17 9.01
CA GLU A 145 -20.84 -23.19 8.95
C GLU A 145 -19.48 -23.84 9.28
N ASP A 146 -19.40 -24.55 10.41
CA ASP A 146 -18.18 -25.27 10.81
C ASP A 146 -17.79 -26.36 9.78
N ALA A 147 -18.78 -27.08 9.26
CA ALA A 147 -18.55 -28.13 8.26
C ALA A 147 -18.03 -27.59 6.91
N LEU A 148 -18.43 -26.38 6.50
CA LEU A 148 -17.94 -25.75 5.27
C LEU A 148 -16.49 -25.27 5.39
N ASP A 149 -16.05 -24.87 6.59
CA ASP A 149 -14.66 -24.49 6.85
C ASP A 149 -13.72 -25.70 6.85
N ASP A 150 -14.10 -26.81 7.48
CA ASP A 150 -13.36 -28.07 7.39
C ASP A 150 -13.33 -28.57 5.93
N TRP A 151 -14.43 -28.40 5.22
CA TRP A 151 -14.55 -28.80 3.82
C TRP A 151 -13.55 -28.05 2.93
N ARG A 152 -13.42 -26.72 3.07
CA ARG A 152 -12.43 -25.90 2.32
C ARG A 152 -11.00 -26.43 2.43
N GLN A 153 -10.63 -26.98 3.58
CA GLN A 153 -9.30 -27.55 3.79
C GLN A 153 -9.16 -28.94 3.17
N MET A 154 -10.23 -29.74 3.22
CA MET A 154 -10.25 -31.11 2.71
C MET A 154 -10.22 -31.17 1.17
N VAL A 155 -10.94 -30.26 0.47
CA VAL A 155 -11.11 -30.34 -1.00
C VAL A 155 -9.80 -30.37 -1.78
N ALA A 156 -8.74 -29.74 -1.26
CA ALA A 156 -7.44 -29.71 -1.90
C ALA A 156 -6.62 -31.01 -1.74
N SER A 157 -7.08 -31.94 -0.89
CA SER A 157 -6.34 -33.14 -0.47
C SER A 157 -6.86 -34.44 -1.08
N ASP A 158 -8.15 -34.53 -1.41
CA ASP A 158 -8.79 -35.76 -1.94
C ASP A 158 -9.84 -35.43 -3.01
N TRP A 159 -9.42 -35.45 -4.29
CA TRP A 159 -10.25 -35.07 -5.44
C TRP A 159 -11.46 -35.98 -5.64
N ASP A 160 -11.27 -37.30 -5.53
CA ASP A 160 -12.34 -38.27 -5.74
C ASP A 160 -13.41 -38.15 -4.66
N ARG A 161 -13.00 -37.95 -3.40
CA ARG A 161 -13.93 -37.70 -2.29
C ARG A 161 -14.66 -36.37 -2.45
N MET A 162 -13.95 -35.31 -2.84
CA MET A 162 -14.57 -34.02 -3.14
C MET A 162 -15.68 -34.18 -4.19
N MET A 163 -15.36 -34.80 -5.34
CA MET A 163 -16.33 -34.99 -6.43
C MET A 163 -17.50 -35.89 -6.03
N ALA A 164 -17.27 -36.91 -5.19
CA ALA A 164 -18.33 -37.77 -4.67
C ALA A 164 -19.29 -37.01 -3.75
N VAL A 165 -18.77 -36.15 -2.87
CA VAL A 165 -19.60 -35.34 -1.96
C VAL A 165 -20.38 -34.28 -2.73
N LEU A 166 -19.77 -33.56 -3.67
CA LEU A 166 -20.47 -32.58 -4.51
C LEU A 166 -21.67 -33.21 -5.24
N ARG A 167 -21.48 -34.39 -5.83
CA ARG A 167 -22.58 -35.14 -6.47
C ARG A 167 -23.64 -35.56 -5.46
N GLY A 168 -23.23 -36.16 -4.34
CA GLY A 168 -24.15 -36.67 -3.32
C GLY A 168 -25.01 -35.58 -2.68
N VAL A 169 -24.46 -34.40 -2.44
CA VAL A 169 -25.24 -33.23 -1.99
C VAL A 169 -26.19 -32.77 -3.09
N THR A 170 -25.68 -32.58 -4.32
CA THR A 170 -26.49 -32.10 -5.46
C THR A 170 -27.71 -33.00 -5.73
N GLU A 171 -27.54 -34.33 -5.65
CA GLU A 171 -28.63 -35.29 -5.85
C GLU A 171 -29.74 -35.18 -4.79
N ARG A 172 -29.43 -34.69 -3.59
CA ARG A 172 -30.36 -34.63 -2.45
C ARG A 172 -30.99 -33.27 -2.24
N THR A 173 -30.24 -32.20 -2.45
CA THR A 173 -30.66 -30.83 -2.16
C THR A 173 -30.82 -29.97 -3.41
N GLY A 174 -30.37 -30.44 -4.58
CA GLY A 174 -30.23 -29.62 -5.78
C GLY A 174 -28.96 -28.77 -5.74
N HIS A 175 -28.95 -27.66 -6.47
CA HIS A 175 -27.78 -26.77 -6.52
C HIS A 175 -27.50 -26.10 -5.17
N ASP A 176 -26.25 -26.19 -4.72
CA ASP A 176 -25.79 -25.68 -3.43
C ASP A 176 -24.66 -24.65 -3.61
N SER A 177 -25.03 -23.37 -3.71
CA SER A 177 -24.08 -22.29 -3.96
C SER A 177 -23.05 -22.11 -2.84
N GLU A 178 -23.41 -22.38 -1.58
CA GLU A 178 -22.49 -22.25 -0.44
C GLU A 178 -21.40 -23.34 -0.48
N LEU A 179 -21.80 -24.58 -0.77
CA LEU A 179 -20.87 -25.69 -0.92
C LEU A 179 -19.93 -25.48 -2.12
N TRP A 180 -20.47 -25.03 -3.26
CA TRP A 180 -19.65 -24.69 -4.42
C TRP A 180 -18.68 -23.55 -4.13
N THR A 181 -19.16 -22.48 -3.50
CA THR A 181 -18.31 -21.35 -3.08
C THR A 181 -17.18 -21.82 -2.16
N ALA A 182 -17.48 -22.62 -1.13
CA ALA A 182 -16.49 -23.18 -0.23
C ALA A 182 -15.48 -24.09 -0.97
N THR A 183 -15.96 -24.91 -1.90
CA THR A 183 -15.11 -25.76 -2.73
C THR A 183 -14.10 -24.93 -3.55
N LEU A 184 -14.59 -23.91 -4.27
CA LEU A 184 -13.74 -23.08 -5.11
C LEU A 184 -12.72 -22.28 -4.29
N TRP A 185 -13.10 -21.79 -3.10
CA TRP A 185 -12.15 -21.16 -2.18
C TRP A 185 -11.03 -22.11 -1.74
N GLY A 186 -11.36 -23.36 -1.41
CA GLY A 186 -10.38 -24.38 -1.03
C GLY A 186 -9.45 -24.80 -2.18
N LEU A 187 -9.95 -24.75 -3.42
CA LEU A 187 -9.17 -25.11 -4.62
C LEU A 187 -8.31 -23.96 -5.18
N ARG A 188 -8.49 -22.72 -4.71
CA ARG A 188 -7.81 -21.53 -5.27
C ARG A 188 -6.29 -21.70 -5.40
N THR A 189 -5.62 -22.21 -4.37
CA THR A 189 -4.15 -22.39 -4.40
C THR A 189 -3.70 -23.50 -5.34
N LYS A 190 -4.54 -24.52 -5.56
CA LYS A 190 -4.29 -25.61 -6.51
C LYS A 190 -4.44 -25.16 -7.96
N ALA A 191 -5.29 -24.17 -8.22
CA ALA A 191 -5.50 -23.60 -9.55
C ALA A 191 -4.21 -23.01 -10.16
N ALA A 192 -3.25 -22.60 -9.33
CA ALA A 192 -1.95 -22.08 -9.77
C ALA A 192 -0.91 -23.15 -10.13
N THR A 193 -1.23 -24.45 -10.01
CA THR A 193 -0.29 -25.56 -10.22
C THR A 193 -0.65 -26.42 -11.45
N PRO A 194 0.32 -26.90 -12.24
CA PRO A 194 0.09 -27.84 -13.35
C PRO A 194 -0.59 -29.13 -12.92
N THR A 195 -1.29 -29.80 -13.84
CA THR A 195 -2.16 -30.96 -13.61
C THR A 195 -3.36 -30.66 -12.72
N SER A 196 -3.15 -30.36 -11.43
CA SER A 196 -4.24 -30.03 -10.51
C SER A 196 -5.01 -28.79 -10.95
N GLY A 197 -4.33 -27.79 -11.50
CA GLY A 197 -4.99 -26.60 -12.04
C GLY A 197 -5.80 -26.90 -13.30
N GLU A 198 -5.39 -27.85 -14.14
CA GLU A 198 -6.17 -28.25 -15.32
C GLU A 198 -7.46 -28.97 -14.93
N ASP A 199 -7.40 -29.83 -13.91
CA ASP A 199 -8.57 -30.48 -13.34
C ASP A 199 -9.54 -29.45 -12.73
N VAL A 200 -9.00 -28.46 -12.01
CA VAL A 200 -9.78 -27.37 -11.42
C VAL A 200 -10.41 -26.47 -12.49
N LEU A 201 -9.67 -26.08 -13.53
CA LEU A 201 -10.22 -25.29 -14.64
C LEU A 201 -11.31 -26.06 -15.39
N SER A 202 -11.10 -27.36 -15.61
CA SER A 202 -12.09 -28.24 -16.22
C SER A 202 -13.36 -28.36 -15.37
N LEU A 203 -13.22 -28.42 -14.04
CA LEU A 203 -14.35 -28.40 -13.10
C LEU A 203 -15.17 -27.11 -13.25
N VAL A 204 -14.50 -25.94 -13.30
CA VAL A 204 -15.18 -24.64 -13.46
C VAL A 204 -15.83 -24.52 -14.84
N ALA A 205 -15.13 -24.95 -15.90
CA ALA A 205 -15.63 -24.94 -17.27
C ALA A 205 -16.82 -25.91 -17.51
N GLY A 206 -16.98 -26.90 -16.64
CA GLY A 206 -18.07 -27.89 -16.69
C GLY A 206 -19.19 -27.65 -15.68
N MET A 207 -19.18 -26.53 -14.95
CA MET A 207 -20.26 -26.19 -14.02
C MET A 207 -21.59 -26.00 -14.76
N ASP A 208 -22.68 -26.36 -14.09
CA ASP A 208 -24.03 -26.08 -14.56
C ASP A 208 -24.28 -24.56 -14.64
N ASP A 209 -24.99 -24.10 -15.67
CA ASP A 209 -25.29 -22.69 -15.91
C ASP A 209 -25.95 -22.01 -14.70
N GLN A 210 -26.80 -22.72 -13.95
CA GLN A 210 -27.46 -22.17 -12.78
C GLN A 210 -26.47 -21.94 -11.64
N VAL A 211 -25.52 -22.84 -11.45
CA VAL A 211 -24.45 -22.73 -10.44
C VAL A 211 -23.47 -21.63 -10.83
N ALA A 212 -23.02 -21.62 -12.09
CA ALA A 212 -22.07 -20.65 -12.58
C ALA A 212 -22.62 -19.22 -12.52
N ARG A 213 -23.94 -19.02 -12.68
CA ARG A 213 -24.58 -17.69 -12.59
C ARG A 213 -24.83 -17.20 -11.17
N ASP A 214 -24.65 -18.03 -10.15
CA ASP A 214 -24.76 -17.58 -8.76
C ASP A 214 -23.60 -16.61 -8.44
N PRO A 215 -23.88 -15.38 -7.96
CA PRO A 215 -22.83 -14.39 -7.70
C PRO A 215 -21.75 -14.86 -6.72
N SER A 216 -22.10 -15.65 -5.70
CA SER A 216 -21.12 -16.12 -4.70
C SER A 216 -20.15 -17.14 -5.31
N VAL A 217 -20.67 -18.05 -6.14
CA VAL A 217 -19.88 -19.06 -6.86
C VAL A 217 -19.03 -18.40 -7.93
N SER A 218 -19.62 -17.53 -8.75
CA SER A 218 -18.92 -16.75 -9.77
C SER A 218 -17.79 -15.90 -9.18
N ALA A 219 -18.02 -15.28 -8.01
CA ALA A 219 -16.99 -14.53 -7.32
C ALA A 219 -15.82 -15.44 -6.91
N ALA A 220 -16.08 -16.55 -6.22
CA ALA A 220 -15.04 -17.49 -5.84
C ALA A 220 -14.26 -18.03 -7.07
N ALA A 221 -14.96 -18.32 -8.16
CA ALA A 221 -14.35 -18.72 -9.42
C ALA A 221 -13.47 -17.62 -10.04
N ALA A 222 -13.87 -16.35 -9.98
CA ALA A 222 -13.06 -15.24 -10.48
C ALA A 222 -11.73 -15.11 -9.74
N TYR A 223 -11.73 -15.24 -8.41
CA TYR A 223 -10.49 -15.28 -7.61
C TYR A 223 -9.63 -16.50 -7.92
N LEU A 224 -10.25 -17.64 -8.21
CA LEU A 224 -9.56 -18.84 -8.62
C LEU A 224 -8.89 -18.68 -9.98
N LEU A 225 -9.60 -18.10 -10.96
CA LEU A 225 -9.07 -17.84 -12.30
C LEU A 225 -7.94 -16.82 -12.27
N GLU A 226 -8.05 -15.77 -11.43
CA GLU A 226 -6.95 -14.83 -11.19
C GLU A 226 -5.71 -15.55 -10.66
N SER A 227 -5.88 -16.41 -9.65
CA SER A 227 -4.78 -17.19 -9.09
C SER A 227 -4.13 -18.13 -10.11
N ALA A 228 -4.92 -18.74 -11.01
CA ALA A 228 -4.41 -19.57 -12.09
C ALA A 228 -3.59 -18.75 -13.09
N ALA A 229 -4.14 -17.64 -13.58
CA ALA A 229 -3.51 -16.78 -14.58
C ALA A 229 -2.25 -16.04 -14.05
N SER A 230 -2.20 -15.77 -12.74
CA SER A 230 -1.04 -15.17 -12.07
C SER A 230 0.14 -16.13 -11.88
N SER A 231 -0.05 -17.44 -12.11
CA SER A 231 1.02 -18.43 -11.99
C SER A 231 2.06 -18.28 -13.10
N ALA A 232 3.34 -18.36 -12.75
CA ALA A 232 4.43 -18.43 -13.73
C ALA A 232 4.34 -19.66 -14.64
N GLN A 233 3.60 -20.69 -14.22
CA GLN A 233 3.40 -21.95 -14.95
C GLN A 233 2.12 -21.92 -15.81
N PHE A 234 1.38 -20.80 -15.85
CA PHE A 234 0.11 -20.71 -16.59
C PHE A 234 0.26 -21.06 -18.08
N SER A 235 1.38 -20.70 -18.72
CA SER A 235 1.64 -21.04 -20.12
C SER A 235 1.79 -22.54 -20.40
N GLU A 236 1.99 -23.35 -19.37
CA GLU A 236 2.09 -24.81 -19.45
C GLU A 236 0.72 -25.50 -19.31
N MET A 237 -0.32 -24.76 -18.93
CA MET A 237 -1.68 -25.27 -18.69
C MET A 237 -2.60 -25.08 -19.90
N SER A 238 -3.64 -25.93 -20.00
CA SER A 238 -4.74 -25.78 -20.97
C SER A 238 -5.40 -24.38 -20.91
N GLN A 239 -5.11 -23.57 -21.93
CA GLN A 239 -5.72 -22.25 -22.10
C GLN A 239 -7.18 -22.34 -22.53
N GLU A 240 -7.56 -23.41 -23.22
CA GLU A 240 -8.94 -23.62 -23.68
C GLU A 240 -9.90 -23.75 -22.49
N ASP A 241 -9.54 -24.58 -21.50
CA ASP A 241 -10.38 -24.75 -20.31
C ASP A 241 -10.40 -23.48 -19.45
N PHE A 242 -9.29 -22.73 -19.39
CA PHE A 242 -9.29 -21.41 -18.75
C PHE A 242 -10.33 -20.47 -19.38
N TRP A 243 -10.36 -20.35 -20.71
CA TRP A 243 -11.31 -19.45 -21.38
C TRP A 243 -12.74 -19.96 -21.30
N ARG A 244 -12.97 -21.28 -21.32
CA ARG A 244 -14.31 -21.86 -21.08
C ARG A 244 -14.80 -21.60 -19.66
N ALA A 245 -13.93 -21.77 -18.66
CA ALA A 245 -14.21 -21.44 -17.27
C ALA A 245 -14.50 -19.95 -17.08
N PHE A 246 -13.72 -19.09 -17.73
CA PHE A 246 -13.94 -17.64 -17.77
C PHE A 246 -15.33 -17.29 -18.32
N ASP A 247 -15.71 -17.87 -19.46
CA ASP A 247 -17.01 -17.60 -20.10
C ASP A 247 -18.19 -18.10 -19.27
N ALA A 248 -18.03 -19.25 -18.59
CA ALA A 248 -19.08 -19.82 -17.75
C ALA A 248 -19.47 -18.88 -16.60
N VAL A 249 -18.50 -18.19 -15.99
CA VAL A 249 -18.71 -17.39 -14.78
C VAL A 249 -18.92 -15.90 -15.06
N LEU A 250 -18.48 -15.39 -16.22
CA LEU A 250 -18.65 -13.98 -16.58
C LEU A 250 -20.09 -13.45 -16.41
N PRO A 251 -21.15 -14.17 -16.81
CA PRO A 251 -22.53 -13.71 -16.59
C PRO A 251 -22.90 -13.55 -15.11
N GLY A 252 -22.45 -14.45 -14.23
CA GLY A 252 -22.72 -14.34 -12.79
C GLY A 252 -21.91 -13.21 -12.15
N VAL A 253 -20.64 -13.05 -12.55
CA VAL A 253 -19.79 -11.91 -12.16
C VAL A 253 -20.41 -10.58 -12.57
N ALA A 254 -20.95 -10.45 -13.78
CA ALA A 254 -21.62 -9.22 -14.24
C ALA A 254 -22.87 -8.86 -13.42
N GLN A 255 -23.49 -9.83 -12.75
CA GLN A 255 -24.67 -9.61 -11.90
C GLN A 255 -24.35 -9.40 -10.42
N ASP A 256 -23.09 -9.54 -10.00
CA ASP A 256 -22.67 -9.37 -8.62
C ASP A 256 -22.74 -7.89 -8.19
N ASP A 257 -23.62 -7.58 -7.25
CA ASP A 257 -23.85 -6.24 -6.70
C ASP A 257 -22.63 -5.69 -5.95
N ALA A 258 -21.75 -6.56 -5.42
CA ALA A 258 -20.52 -6.13 -4.76
C ALA A 258 -19.62 -5.33 -5.69
N ASN A 259 -19.70 -5.56 -7.00
CA ASN A 259 -18.93 -4.82 -8.01
C ASN A 259 -19.37 -3.35 -8.15
N SER A 260 -20.56 -3.00 -7.68
CA SER A 260 -21.09 -1.63 -7.73
C SER A 260 -20.84 -0.83 -6.45
N ARG A 261 -20.13 -1.42 -5.47
CA ARG A 261 -19.84 -0.78 -4.18
C ARG A 261 -19.06 0.52 -4.39
N HIS A 262 -19.57 1.60 -3.82
CA HIS A 262 -18.85 2.86 -3.77
C HIS A 262 -17.85 2.84 -2.59
N PRO A 263 -16.58 3.24 -2.78
CA PRO A 263 -15.64 3.36 -1.67
C PRO A 263 -16.07 4.51 -0.74
N GLU A 264 -15.94 4.30 0.58
CA GLU A 264 -16.16 5.34 1.60
C GLU A 264 -15.03 6.38 1.58
N ASP A 265 -13.79 5.92 1.42
CA ASP A 265 -12.58 6.76 1.39
C ASP A 265 -12.10 7.11 -0.03
N HIS A 266 -12.99 7.03 -1.02
CA HIS A 266 -12.66 7.20 -2.44
C HIS A 266 -11.57 6.27 -3.00
N ASP A 267 -11.16 5.19 -2.31
CA ASP A 267 -10.15 4.24 -2.81
C ASP A 267 -10.77 3.20 -3.77
N TRP A 268 -10.94 3.60 -5.03
CA TRP A 268 -11.53 2.75 -6.06
C TRP A 268 -10.65 1.55 -6.43
N VAL A 269 -9.32 1.68 -6.29
CA VAL A 269 -8.39 0.58 -6.58
C VAL A 269 -8.56 -0.54 -5.55
N ALA A 270 -8.64 -0.19 -4.25
CA ALA A 270 -8.90 -1.17 -3.20
C ALA A 270 -10.23 -1.90 -3.41
N VAL A 271 -11.28 -1.21 -3.84
CA VAL A 271 -12.56 -1.86 -4.21
C VAL A 271 -12.35 -2.78 -5.40
N ALA A 272 -11.75 -2.29 -6.49
CA ALA A 272 -11.63 -3.04 -7.73
C ALA A 272 -10.94 -4.40 -7.52
N ILE A 273 -9.79 -4.44 -6.87
CA ILE A 273 -9.03 -5.68 -6.66
C ILE A 273 -9.68 -6.65 -5.67
N ASN A 274 -10.68 -6.21 -4.90
CA ASN A 274 -11.42 -7.03 -3.93
C ASN A 274 -12.83 -7.39 -4.43
N THR A 275 -13.10 -7.27 -5.74
CA THR A 275 -14.39 -7.59 -6.34
C THR A 275 -14.25 -8.67 -7.41
N SER A 276 -15.34 -9.40 -7.67
CA SER A 276 -15.35 -10.49 -8.66
C SER A 276 -15.00 -9.98 -10.07
N MET A 277 -15.54 -8.82 -10.46
CA MET A 277 -15.27 -8.21 -11.77
C MET A 277 -13.81 -7.77 -11.91
N GLY A 278 -13.21 -7.19 -10.87
CA GLY A 278 -11.81 -6.81 -10.92
C GLY A 278 -10.87 -8.02 -10.97
N ASN A 279 -11.15 -9.07 -10.20
CA ASN A 279 -10.36 -10.31 -10.24
C ASN A 279 -10.48 -11.01 -11.59
N LEU A 280 -11.68 -11.09 -12.16
CA LEU A 280 -11.87 -11.66 -13.50
C LEU A 280 -11.13 -10.85 -14.57
N THR A 281 -11.08 -9.52 -14.44
CA THR A 281 -10.31 -8.64 -15.34
C THR A 281 -8.79 -8.82 -15.17
N LEU A 282 -8.31 -9.00 -13.94
CA LEU A 282 -6.90 -9.35 -13.70
C LEU A 282 -6.54 -10.69 -14.34
N ALA A 283 -7.40 -11.70 -14.18
CA ALA A 283 -7.26 -13.00 -14.84
C ALA A 283 -7.17 -12.85 -16.37
N PHE A 284 -8.05 -12.05 -16.96
CA PHE A 284 -8.03 -11.74 -18.40
C PHE A 284 -6.70 -11.10 -18.83
N LEU A 285 -6.24 -10.06 -18.12
CA LEU A 285 -5.01 -9.35 -18.47
C LEU A 285 -3.77 -10.24 -18.33
N ASN A 286 -3.69 -11.04 -17.28
CA ASN A 286 -2.59 -11.97 -17.07
C ASN A 286 -2.54 -13.02 -18.19
N ALA A 287 -3.69 -13.59 -18.55
CA ALA A 287 -3.79 -14.54 -19.65
C ALA A 287 -3.51 -13.90 -21.02
N LEU A 288 -3.93 -12.66 -21.25
CA LEU A 288 -3.60 -11.89 -22.44
C LEU A 288 -2.08 -11.69 -22.56
N PHE A 289 -1.42 -11.24 -21.49
CA PHE A 289 0.02 -10.96 -21.51
C PHE A 289 0.88 -12.23 -21.58
N ALA A 290 0.39 -13.37 -21.08
CA ALA A 290 1.04 -14.67 -21.24
C ALA A 290 1.20 -15.09 -22.73
N ARG A 291 0.32 -14.60 -23.62
CA ARG A 291 0.39 -14.88 -25.08
C ARG A 291 1.46 -14.07 -25.83
N ARG A 292 2.34 -13.34 -25.14
CA ARG A 292 3.44 -12.52 -25.72
C ARG A 292 2.95 -11.57 -26.82
N GLN A 293 2.19 -10.57 -26.41
CA GLN A 293 1.60 -9.59 -27.31
C GLN A 293 2.65 -8.80 -28.11
N VAL A 294 2.27 -8.40 -29.32
CA VAL A 294 3.10 -7.58 -30.22
C VAL A 294 2.55 -6.15 -30.25
N VAL A 295 3.45 -5.16 -30.24
CA VAL A 295 3.08 -3.75 -30.37
C VAL A 295 2.33 -3.52 -31.69
N GLY A 296 1.14 -2.92 -31.60
CA GLY A 296 0.24 -2.69 -32.74
C GLY A 296 -0.39 -3.95 -33.33
N GLY A 297 -0.28 -5.11 -32.66
CA GLY A 297 -0.86 -6.37 -33.11
C GLY A 297 -2.37 -6.46 -32.95
N GLY A 298 -2.98 -5.56 -32.16
CA GLY A 298 -4.37 -5.61 -31.77
C GLY A 298 -4.63 -6.62 -30.65
N ILE A 299 -5.75 -6.47 -29.95
CA ILE A 299 -6.24 -7.53 -29.05
C ILE A 299 -6.57 -8.77 -29.90
N PRO A 300 -6.15 -10.00 -29.53
CA PRO A 300 -6.47 -11.20 -30.28
C PRO A 300 -7.98 -11.32 -30.56
N ALA A 301 -8.33 -11.71 -31.78
CA ALA A 301 -9.73 -11.76 -32.23
C ALA A 301 -10.60 -12.66 -31.34
N ASP A 302 -10.04 -13.75 -30.82
CA ASP A 302 -10.73 -14.67 -29.91
C ASP A 302 -10.96 -14.06 -28.51
N LEU A 303 -10.23 -13.01 -28.13
CA LEU A 303 -10.36 -12.34 -26.82
C LEU A 303 -11.15 -11.04 -26.87
N THR A 304 -11.45 -10.55 -28.07
CA THR A 304 -12.06 -9.22 -28.28
C THR A 304 -13.46 -9.13 -27.65
N GLU A 305 -14.30 -10.14 -27.81
CA GLU A 305 -15.64 -10.16 -27.19
C GLU A 305 -15.56 -10.18 -25.66
N ARG A 306 -14.65 -10.98 -25.09
CA ARG A 306 -14.42 -11.05 -23.64
C ARG A 306 -13.96 -9.70 -23.08
N PHE A 307 -13.07 -9.01 -23.79
CA PHE A 307 -12.65 -7.66 -23.43
C PHE A 307 -13.83 -6.69 -23.33
N PHE A 308 -14.71 -6.68 -24.34
CA PHE A 308 -15.89 -5.81 -24.34
C PHE A 308 -16.92 -6.16 -23.27
N ASN A 309 -17.14 -7.44 -23.03
CA ASN A 309 -18.04 -7.90 -21.98
C ASN A 309 -17.51 -7.51 -20.59
N LEU A 310 -16.19 -7.53 -20.36
CA LEU A 310 -15.60 -6.98 -19.13
C LEU A 310 -15.78 -5.47 -19.02
N LEU A 311 -15.58 -4.72 -20.11
CA LEU A 311 -15.68 -3.26 -20.08
C LEU A 311 -17.06 -2.74 -19.65
N GLY A 312 -18.14 -3.43 -20.07
CA GLY A 312 -19.53 -3.10 -19.73
C GLY A 312 -19.81 -1.61 -19.73
N THR A 313 -19.61 -0.97 -20.89
CA THR A 313 -19.56 0.51 -21.01
C THR A 313 -20.79 1.16 -20.37
N GLY A 314 -20.57 2.02 -19.37
CA GLY A 314 -21.62 2.77 -18.68
C GLY A 314 -22.30 2.00 -17.53
N GLU A 315 -21.93 0.75 -17.29
CA GLU A 315 -22.48 -0.04 -16.19
C GLU A 315 -21.59 0.07 -14.94
N ALA A 316 -22.20 0.38 -13.80
CA ALA A 316 -21.48 0.59 -12.54
C ALA A 316 -20.78 -0.69 -12.04
N ARG A 317 -21.41 -1.86 -12.21
CA ARG A 317 -20.83 -3.18 -11.86
C ARG A 317 -19.60 -3.53 -12.70
N HIS A 318 -19.37 -2.86 -13.83
CA HIS A 318 -18.20 -3.08 -14.68
C HIS A 318 -17.07 -2.07 -14.41
N ARG A 319 -17.27 -1.10 -13.51
CA ARG A 319 -16.24 -0.13 -13.13
C ARG A 319 -14.96 -0.78 -12.59
N PRO A 320 -15.01 -1.84 -11.75
CA PRO A 320 -13.80 -2.56 -11.35
C PRO A 320 -12.93 -3.01 -12.53
N ALA A 321 -13.54 -3.50 -13.62
CA ALA A 321 -12.81 -3.88 -14.82
C ALA A 321 -12.10 -2.68 -15.46
N ARG A 322 -12.80 -1.55 -15.60
CA ARG A 322 -12.23 -0.32 -16.16
C ARG A 322 -11.07 0.24 -15.33
N ILE A 323 -11.14 0.15 -14.00
CA ILE A 323 -10.05 0.51 -13.09
C ILE A 323 -8.83 -0.41 -13.30
N VAL A 324 -9.06 -1.71 -13.42
CA VAL A 324 -7.99 -2.69 -13.68
C VAL A 324 -7.36 -2.46 -15.06
N PHE A 325 -8.15 -2.21 -16.11
CA PHE A 325 -7.64 -1.85 -17.42
C PHE A 325 -6.83 -0.54 -17.39
N ALA A 326 -7.31 0.47 -16.67
CA ALA A 326 -6.60 1.74 -16.49
C ALA A 326 -5.21 1.55 -15.87
N SER A 327 -5.07 0.60 -14.95
CA SER A 327 -3.77 0.26 -14.34
C SER A 327 -2.76 -0.37 -15.30
N ARG A 328 -3.18 -0.79 -16.50
CA ARG A 328 -2.33 -1.32 -17.57
C ARG A 328 -2.49 -0.54 -18.87
N LEU A 329 -2.99 0.70 -18.80
CA LEU A 329 -3.36 1.51 -19.95
C LEU A 329 -2.26 1.59 -21.01
N SER A 330 -1.01 1.84 -20.61
CA SER A 330 0.12 1.94 -21.55
C SER A 330 0.38 0.65 -22.32
N TYR A 331 0.24 -0.50 -21.66
CA TYR A 331 0.44 -1.80 -22.31
C TYR A 331 -0.69 -2.08 -23.29
N ILE A 332 -1.95 -1.81 -22.90
CA ILE A 332 -3.10 -2.01 -23.77
C ILE A 332 -3.03 -1.05 -24.97
N PHE A 333 -2.66 0.22 -24.74
CA PHE A 333 -2.46 1.21 -25.80
C PHE A 333 -1.34 0.79 -26.77
N ALA A 334 -0.24 0.24 -26.26
CA ALA A 334 0.83 -0.28 -27.11
C ALA A 334 0.38 -1.49 -27.97
N ILE A 335 -0.52 -2.33 -27.46
CA ILE A 335 -1.05 -3.50 -28.20
C ILE A 335 -2.07 -3.06 -29.24
N ASP A 336 -3.05 -2.24 -28.83
CA ASP A 336 -4.18 -1.82 -29.66
C ASP A 336 -4.56 -0.35 -29.40
N PRO A 337 -3.88 0.61 -30.08
CA PRO A 337 -4.14 2.03 -29.90
C PRO A 337 -5.57 2.44 -30.25
N ASP A 338 -6.13 1.88 -31.32
CA ASP A 338 -7.44 2.30 -31.84
C ASP A 338 -8.57 1.83 -30.94
N LEU A 339 -8.52 0.58 -30.48
CA LEU A 339 -9.44 0.06 -29.47
C LEU A 339 -9.33 0.85 -28.16
N THR A 340 -8.10 1.17 -27.71
CA THR A 340 -7.89 1.94 -26.48
C THR A 340 -8.49 3.35 -26.59
N ARG A 341 -8.27 4.05 -27.71
CA ARG A 341 -8.87 5.38 -27.97
C ARG A 341 -10.38 5.34 -27.92
N LEU A 342 -10.99 4.33 -28.54
CA LEU A 342 -12.44 4.28 -28.69
C LEU A 342 -13.15 3.86 -27.39
N HIS A 343 -12.54 2.98 -26.59
CA HIS A 343 -13.24 2.30 -25.49
C HIS A 343 -12.66 2.53 -24.09
N LEU A 344 -11.37 2.85 -23.96
CA LEU A 344 -10.72 3.04 -22.65
C LEU A 344 -10.52 4.52 -22.32
N LEU A 345 -9.93 5.29 -23.23
CA LEU A 345 -9.66 6.72 -23.01
C LEU A 345 -10.88 7.56 -22.63
N PRO A 346 -12.11 7.28 -23.13
CA PRO A 346 -13.26 8.08 -22.72
C PRO A 346 -13.58 7.99 -21.22
N ASN A 347 -13.11 6.94 -20.52
CA ASN A 347 -13.29 6.81 -19.08
C ASN A 347 -12.36 7.73 -18.28
N PHE A 348 -11.35 8.34 -18.90
CA PHE A 348 -10.41 9.28 -18.25
C PHE A 348 -10.88 10.75 -18.37
N MET A 349 -11.91 11.00 -19.17
CA MET A 349 -12.37 12.35 -19.49
C MET A 349 -13.27 12.87 -18.38
N TRP A 350 -12.75 13.84 -17.61
CA TRP A 350 -13.46 14.42 -16.47
C TRP A 350 -14.80 15.06 -16.84
N ASP A 351 -14.88 15.67 -18.02
CA ASP A 351 -16.09 16.37 -18.50
C ASP A 351 -17.21 15.39 -18.92
N ARG A 352 -16.89 14.10 -19.06
CA ARG A 352 -17.85 13.07 -19.48
C ARG A 352 -18.53 12.43 -18.27
N ASP A 353 -17.73 11.95 -17.32
CA ASP A 353 -18.20 11.34 -16.07
C ASP A 353 -17.10 11.47 -15.02
N GLU A 354 -17.33 12.32 -14.02
CA GLU A 354 -16.34 12.61 -12.98
C GLU A 354 -16.03 11.38 -12.11
N THR A 355 -17.02 10.51 -11.86
CA THR A 355 -16.83 9.31 -11.03
C THR A 355 -16.01 8.27 -11.77
N GLU A 356 -16.30 8.05 -13.06
CA GLU A 356 -15.49 7.16 -13.91
C GLU A 356 -14.07 7.70 -14.10
N ALA A 357 -13.92 9.01 -14.34
CA ALA A 357 -12.61 9.64 -14.48
C ALA A 357 -11.77 9.50 -13.21
N LEU A 358 -12.35 9.79 -12.04
CA LEU A 358 -11.68 9.59 -10.76
C LEU A 358 -11.20 8.14 -10.59
N ALA A 359 -12.08 7.17 -10.84
CA ALA A 359 -11.76 5.75 -10.74
C ALA A 359 -10.67 5.32 -11.74
N ALA A 360 -10.75 5.77 -12.99
CA ALA A 360 -9.75 5.47 -14.02
C ALA A 360 -8.39 6.09 -13.70
N TRP A 361 -8.35 7.34 -13.22
CA TRP A 361 -7.10 7.99 -12.81
C TRP A 361 -6.47 7.34 -11.58
N GLN A 362 -7.27 6.84 -10.65
CA GLN A 362 -6.78 6.02 -9.55
C GLN A 362 -6.23 4.68 -10.03
N GLY A 363 -6.92 4.01 -10.95
CA GLY A 363 -6.43 2.79 -11.61
C GLY A 363 -5.08 3.02 -12.29
N PHE A 364 -4.96 4.07 -13.10
CA PHE A 364 -3.70 4.44 -13.77
C PHE A 364 -2.59 4.78 -12.76
N GLY A 365 -2.91 5.53 -11.71
CA GLY A 365 -1.96 5.90 -10.66
C GLY A 365 -1.49 4.75 -9.78
N TRP A 366 -2.08 3.55 -9.89
CA TRP A 366 -1.59 2.36 -9.19
C TRP A 366 -0.23 1.90 -9.74
N GLN A 367 -0.02 1.96 -11.05
CA GLN A 367 1.24 1.65 -11.73
C GLN A 367 1.43 2.55 -12.97
N PRO A 368 1.66 3.86 -12.77
CA PRO A 368 1.63 4.80 -13.88
C PRO A 368 2.84 4.57 -14.80
N HIS A 369 2.54 4.28 -16.06
CA HIS A 369 3.54 4.17 -17.11
C HIS A 369 3.11 5.04 -18.28
N LEU A 370 4.03 5.86 -18.79
CA LEU A 370 3.79 6.80 -19.86
C LEU A 370 4.75 6.51 -21.00
N ASP A 371 4.20 6.28 -22.18
CA ASP A 371 4.93 6.33 -23.44
C ASP A 371 4.53 7.61 -24.21
N PRO A 372 5.36 8.07 -25.17
CA PRO A 372 5.11 9.30 -25.91
C PRO A 372 3.78 9.32 -26.70
N LEU A 373 3.33 8.17 -27.22
CA LEU A 373 2.10 8.11 -28.01
C LEU A 373 0.88 8.23 -27.10
N LEU A 374 0.84 7.48 -25.99
CA LEU A 374 -0.23 7.60 -25.01
C LEU A 374 -0.29 9.00 -24.40
N TRP A 375 0.88 9.59 -24.08
CA TRP A 375 0.95 10.93 -23.50
C TRP A 375 0.24 11.97 -24.37
N ASN A 376 0.38 11.90 -25.70
CA ASN A 376 -0.28 12.82 -26.63
C ASN A 376 -1.81 12.76 -26.54
N GLU A 377 -2.37 11.59 -26.19
CA GLU A 377 -3.81 11.39 -26.06
C GLU A 377 -4.33 11.86 -24.70
N ILE A 378 -3.59 11.62 -23.61
CA ILE A 378 -4.12 11.80 -22.24
C ILE A 378 -3.64 13.07 -21.52
N ARG A 379 -2.64 13.79 -22.05
CA ARG A 379 -1.98 14.90 -21.32
C ARG A 379 -2.94 15.97 -20.78
N THR A 380 -4.02 16.27 -21.51
CA THR A 380 -4.97 17.31 -21.12
C THR A 380 -5.73 16.88 -19.87
N ASP A 381 -6.35 15.70 -19.91
CA ASP A 381 -7.10 15.13 -18.78
C ASP A 381 -6.18 14.77 -17.61
N PHE A 382 -4.95 14.31 -17.89
CA PHE A 382 -3.92 14.04 -16.89
C PHE A 382 -3.55 15.30 -16.09
N LEU A 383 -3.29 16.42 -16.78
CA LEU A 383 -2.97 17.68 -16.10
C LEU A 383 -4.18 18.23 -15.32
N ALA A 384 -5.39 17.89 -15.75
CA ALA A 384 -6.60 18.26 -15.06
C ALA A 384 -6.78 17.52 -13.72
N CYS A 385 -6.08 16.41 -13.47
CA CYS A 385 -6.02 15.75 -12.15
C CYS A 385 -5.49 16.67 -11.04
N PHE A 386 -4.70 17.70 -11.40
CA PHE A 386 -4.09 18.64 -10.46
C PHE A 386 -4.95 19.91 -10.24
N GLN A 387 -6.27 19.82 -10.42
CA GLN A 387 -7.21 20.83 -9.92
C GLN A 387 -7.49 20.59 -8.43
N GLU A 388 -7.84 21.64 -7.69
CA GLU A 388 -7.89 21.63 -6.21
C GLU A 388 -8.92 20.64 -5.65
N ASP A 389 -10.10 20.59 -6.26
CA ASP A 389 -11.17 19.63 -6.01
C ASP A 389 -10.72 18.18 -6.29
N ARG A 390 -10.07 17.95 -7.44
CA ARG A 390 -9.66 16.62 -7.88
C ARG A 390 -8.47 16.06 -7.12
N ILE A 391 -7.51 16.90 -6.72
CA ILE A 391 -6.41 16.50 -5.82
C ILE A 391 -6.99 15.93 -4.52
N SER A 392 -8.00 16.60 -3.96
CA SER A 392 -8.64 16.16 -2.72
C SER A 392 -9.32 14.80 -2.88
N GLN A 393 -10.01 14.57 -4.00
CA GLN A 393 -10.67 13.29 -4.30
C GLN A 393 -9.69 12.16 -4.62
N LEU A 394 -8.61 12.45 -5.34
CA LEU A 394 -7.59 11.47 -5.72
C LEU A 394 -6.77 10.99 -4.51
N GLY A 395 -6.69 11.79 -3.44
CA GLY A 395 -6.02 11.42 -2.21
C GLY A 395 -4.57 10.96 -2.44
N ARG A 396 -4.22 9.76 -1.97
CA ARG A 396 -2.85 9.21 -2.09
C ARG A 396 -2.39 9.00 -3.54
N THR A 397 -3.31 8.84 -4.49
CA THR A 397 -2.99 8.64 -5.91
C THR A 397 -2.28 9.85 -6.51
N VAL A 398 -2.52 11.06 -6.00
CA VAL A 398 -1.86 12.29 -6.49
C VAL A 398 -0.35 12.18 -6.44
N GLY A 399 0.20 11.51 -5.41
CA GLY A 399 1.64 11.25 -5.29
C GLY A 399 2.19 10.48 -6.50
N SER A 400 1.54 9.36 -6.87
CA SER A 400 1.93 8.56 -8.04
C SER A 400 1.78 9.35 -9.35
N LEU A 401 0.72 10.15 -9.50
CA LEU A 401 0.54 10.99 -10.67
C LEU A 401 1.60 12.11 -10.75
N ALA A 402 2.00 12.69 -9.61
CA ALA A 402 3.08 13.67 -9.57
C ALA A 402 4.43 13.06 -10.02
N GLN A 403 4.72 11.82 -9.61
CA GLN A 403 5.89 11.08 -10.10
C GLN A 403 5.81 10.83 -11.61
N ALA A 404 4.64 10.47 -12.12
CA ALA A 404 4.41 10.30 -13.56
C ALA A 404 4.60 11.62 -14.33
N LEU A 405 4.18 12.75 -13.77
CA LEU A 405 4.41 14.09 -14.36
C LEU A 405 5.91 14.41 -14.45
N ALA A 406 6.70 14.06 -13.42
CA ALA A 406 8.15 14.17 -13.47
C ALA A 406 8.73 13.27 -14.58
N ALA A 407 8.27 12.03 -14.68
CA ALA A 407 8.70 11.08 -15.69
C ALA A 407 8.43 11.56 -17.12
N ALA A 408 7.24 12.12 -17.39
CA ALA A 408 6.91 12.69 -18.69
C ALA A 408 7.93 13.76 -19.10
N GLY A 409 8.30 14.65 -18.17
CA GLY A 409 9.25 15.72 -18.46
C GLY A 409 10.70 15.26 -18.62
N LEU A 410 11.12 14.19 -17.94
CA LEU A 410 12.49 13.67 -18.05
C LEU A 410 12.70 12.71 -19.23
N TYR A 411 11.66 11.98 -19.65
CA TYR A 411 11.81 10.88 -20.62
C TYR A 411 11.03 11.04 -21.92
N ILE A 412 9.93 11.79 -21.94
CA ILE A 412 9.14 12.02 -23.16
C ILE A 412 9.62 13.30 -23.85
N GLY A 413 9.80 14.37 -23.09
CA GLY A 413 10.36 15.62 -23.59
C GLY A 413 9.82 16.85 -22.86
N LEU A 414 10.66 17.89 -22.73
CA LEU A 414 10.25 19.14 -22.09
C LEU A 414 9.23 19.93 -22.93
N ASP A 415 9.28 19.79 -24.25
CA ASP A 415 8.39 20.52 -25.17
C ASP A 415 6.98 19.93 -25.25
N ASP A 416 6.83 18.67 -24.84
CA ASP A 416 5.53 17.98 -24.77
C ASP A 416 4.73 18.34 -23.51
N LEU A 417 5.32 19.09 -22.58
CA LEU A 417 4.69 19.57 -21.36
C LEU A 417 4.31 21.07 -21.48
N PRO A 418 3.00 21.41 -21.41
CA PRO A 418 2.55 22.80 -21.39
C PRO A 418 3.03 23.52 -20.13
N ARG A 419 4.00 24.43 -20.29
CA ARG A 419 4.72 25.10 -19.18
C ARG A 419 3.80 25.61 -18.07
N GLN A 420 2.78 26.40 -18.41
CA GLN A 420 1.91 27.04 -17.42
C GLN A 420 1.04 26.00 -16.69
N ALA A 421 0.53 25.00 -17.40
CA ALA A 421 -0.29 23.94 -16.80
C ALA A 421 0.55 23.08 -15.85
N THR A 422 1.78 22.72 -16.23
CA THR A 422 2.70 21.96 -15.38
C THR A 422 3.11 22.76 -14.13
N GLN A 423 3.43 24.05 -14.28
CA GLN A 423 3.75 24.91 -13.13
C GLN A 423 2.56 25.02 -12.17
N ASN A 424 1.35 25.24 -12.70
CA ASN A 424 0.14 25.31 -11.88
C ASN A 424 -0.15 23.98 -11.17
N ALA A 425 0.07 22.85 -11.84
CA ALA A 425 -0.09 21.53 -11.25
C ALA A 425 0.84 21.37 -10.03
N ILE A 426 2.14 21.68 -10.19
CA ILE A 426 3.12 21.60 -9.10
C ILE A 426 2.75 22.57 -7.97
N SER A 427 2.36 23.81 -8.28
CA SER A 427 1.98 24.80 -7.26
C SER A 427 0.77 24.41 -6.41
N ARG A 428 -0.13 23.55 -6.90
CA ARG A 428 -1.35 23.13 -6.20
C ARG A 428 -1.17 21.88 -5.36
N MET A 429 -0.13 21.09 -5.61
CA MET A 429 0.20 19.92 -4.77
C MET A 429 0.52 20.38 -3.35
N ASP A 430 0.24 19.53 -2.36
CA ASP A 430 0.73 19.73 -1.00
C ASP A 430 2.26 19.50 -0.91
N PRO A 431 2.91 19.95 0.18
CA PRO A 431 4.35 19.77 0.36
C PRO A 431 4.87 18.34 0.25
N GLU A 432 4.12 17.35 0.73
CA GLU A 432 4.58 15.95 0.75
C GLU A 432 4.48 15.32 -0.63
N THR A 433 3.43 15.64 -1.38
CA THR A 433 3.33 15.26 -2.80
C THR A 433 4.49 15.84 -3.61
N ARG A 434 4.86 17.11 -3.40
CA ARG A 434 6.01 17.74 -4.07
C ARG A 434 7.33 17.11 -3.65
N ALA A 435 7.52 16.82 -2.35
CA ALA A 435 8.70 16.12 -1.86
C ALA A 435 8.82 14.71 -2.46
N GLY A 436 7.71 13.96 -2.54
CA GLY A 436 7.67 12.64 -3.17
C GLY A 436 8.02 12.67 -4.66
N MET A 437 7.54 13.69 -5.38
CA MET A 437 7.93 13.95 -6.78
C MET A 437 9.45 14.18 -6.91
N LEU A 438 10.04 15.01 -6.05
CA LEU A 438 11.48 15.26 -6.05
C LEU A 438 12.29 14.03 -5.67
N HIS A 439 11.84 13.24 -4.69
CA HIS A 439 12.52 12.00 -4.30
C HIS A 439 12.52 10.97 -5.43
N TRP A 440 11.45 10.91 -6.23
CA TRP A 440 11.44 10.09 -7.44
C TRP A 440 12.49 10.56 -8.47
N ILE A 441 12.70 11.88 -8.62
CA ILE A 441 13.75 12.45 -9.49
C ILE A 441 15.14 12.10 -8.95
N VAL A 442 15.36 12.15 -7.64
CA VAL A 442 16.60 11.68 -7.00
C VAL A 442 16.84 10.21 -7.35
N GLY A 443 15.82 9.36 -7.25
CA GLY A 443 15.90 7.96 -7.67
C GLY A 443 16.24 7.79 -9.16
N ALA A 444 15.76 8.69 -10.02
CA ALA A 444 16.13 8.69 -11.44
C ALA A 444 17.61 9.03 -11.69
N LEU A 445 18.18 9.97 -10.92
CA LEU A 445 19.62 10.28 -10.95
C LEU A 445 20.45 9.10 -10.43
N ARG A 446 20.11 8.54 -9.27
CA ARG A 446 20.84 7.42 -8.66
C ARG A 446 20.79 6.15 -9.53
N ARG A 447 19.68 5.88 -10.24
CA ARG A 447 19.60 4.75 -11.19
C ARG A 447 20.53 4.87 -12.40
N ALA A 448 21.05 6.07 -12.67
CA ALA A 448 22.04 6.30 -13.73
C ALA A 448 23.47 5.93 -13.28
N GLU A 449 23.69 5.78 -11.98
CA GLU A 449 24.98 5.36 -11.42
C GLU A 449 25.36 3.96 -11.94
N GLY A 450 26.56 3.84 -12.52
CA GLY A 450 27.05 2.60 -13.12
C GLY A 450 26.49 2.28 -14.52
N ARG A 451 25.75 3.18 -15.16
CA ARG A 451 25.33 3.07 -16.57
C ARG A 451 26.25 3.87 -17.50
N GLU A 452 26.07 3.71 -18.81
CA GLU A 452 26.78 4.47 -19.85
C GLU A 452 26.60 5.99 -19.69
N VAL A 453 25.44 6.42 -19.18
CA VAL A 453 25.14 7.82 -18.81
C VAL A 453 25.11 7.91 -17.29
N GLY A 454 26.11 8.57 -16.70
CA GLY A 454 26.20 8.76 -15.25
C GLY A 454 25.28 9.87 -14.70
N PRO A 455 25.18 10.02 -13.37
CA PRO A 455 24.32 11.01 -12.71
C PRO A 455 24.55 12.46 -13.17
N ASP A 456 25.80 12.85 -13.45
CA ASP A 456 26.15 14.22 -13.90
C ASP A 456 25.57 14.58 -15.27
N ALA A 457 25.55 13.62 -16.19
CA ALA A 457 24.95 13.79 -17.51
C ALA A 457 23.42 13.87 -17.40
N VAL A 458 22.79 13.02 -16.59
CA VAL A 458 21.34 13.07 -16.34
C VAL A 458 20.94 14.40 -15.67
N TRP A 459 21.74 14.89 -14.72
CA TRP A 459 21.56 16.20 -14.12
C TRP A 459 21.55 17.30 -15.19
N THR A 460 22.61 17.36 -15.99
CA THR A 460 22.85 18.43 -16.96
C THR A 460 21.83 18.44 -18.09
N GLU A 461 21.52 17.26 -18.64
CA GLU A 461 20.69 17.13 -19.83
C GLU A 461 19.18 17.12 -19.54
N LYS A 462 18.79 16.65 -18.34
CA LYS A 462 17.37 16.38 -18.04
C LYS A 462 16.87 17.09 -16.80
N VAL A 463 17.48 16.83 -15.64
CA VAL A 463 16.92 17.27 -14.34
C VAL A 463 16.99 18.78 -14.17
N LYS A 464 18.15 19.41 -14.38
CA LYS A 464 18.29 20.86 -14.26
C LYS A 464 17.37 21.61 -15.25
N PRO A 465 17.36 21.28 -16.56
CA PRO A 465 16.41 21.89 -17.49
C PRO A 465 14.95 21.76 -17.04
N TRP A 466 14.57 20.60 -16.51
CA TRP A 466 13.23 20.35 -15.99
C TRP A 466 12.90 21.26 -14.80
N ILE A 467 13.77 21.35 -13.79
CA ILE A 467 13.59 22.22 -12.62
C ILE A 467 13.46 23.69 -13.05
N LEU A 468 14.38 24.17 -13.89
CA LEU A 468 14.39 25.57 -14.31
C LEU A 468 13.16 25.98 -15.13
N ARG A 469 12.56 25.02 -15.84
CA ARG A 469 11.39 25.22 -16.69
C ARG A 469 10.08 25.11 -15.92
N PHE A 470 9.94 24.12 -15.02
CA PHE A 470 8.65 23.75 -14.44
C PHE A 470 8.53 23.98 -12.94
N TRP A 471 9.62 23.97 -12.17
CA TRP A 471 9.50 24.17 -10.73
C TRP A 471 9.07 25.61 -10.41
N PRO A 472 7.99 25.84 -9.65
CA PRO A 472 7.52 27.19 -9.40
C PRO A 472 8.52 27.97 -8.53
N ARG A 473 8.65 29.27 -8.79
CA ARG A 473 9.57 30.16 -8.07
C ARG A 473 8.91 30.96 -6.95
N ASP A 474 7.61 30.77 -6.73
CA ASP A 474 6.88 31.47 -5.68
C ASP A 474 7.43 31.09 -4.30
N PRO A 475 7.97 32.03 -3.51
CA PRO A 475 8.44 31.74 -2.16
C PRO A 475 7.38 31.11 -1.25
N LYS A 476 6.08 31.33 -1.53
CA LYS A 476 4.96 30.78 -0.75
C LYS A 476 4.84 29.26 -0.86
N ILE A 477 5.30 28.67 -1.95
CA ILE A 477 5.22 27.22 -2.14
C ILE A 477 6.38 26.48 -1.47
N LYS A 478 7.44 27.17 -1.04
CA LYS A 478 8.60 26.52 -0.44
C LYS A 478 8.26 25.88 0.91
N SER A 479 8.53 24.59 1.04
CA SER A 479 8.33 23.84 2.29
C SER A 479 9.63 23.20 2.78
N THR A 480 9.69 22.96 4.09
CA THR A 480 10.78 22.19 4.72
C THR A 480 10.79 20.73 4.24
N ALA A 481 9.62 20.16 3.92
CA ALA A 481 9.47 18.80 3.37
C ALA A 481 10.34 18.53 2.12
N GLU A 482 10.61 19.57 1.32
CA GLU A 482 11.36 19.46 0.07
C GLU A 482 12.87 19.56 0.28
N ALA A 483 13.34 19.99 1.46
CA ALA A 483 14.76 20.24 1.72
C ALA A 483 15.62 19.00 1.50
N ARG A 484 15.18 17.86 2.04
CA ARG A 484 15.87 16.58 1.90
C ARG A 484 16.09 16.18 0.44
N PRO A 485 15.06 16.03 -0.41
CA PRO A 485 15.27 15.59 -1.78
C PRO A 485 16.06 16.62 -2.62
N TRP A 486 16.03 17.92 -2.28
CA TRP A 486 16.92 18.90 -2.92
C TRP A 486 18.40 18.65 -2.63
N VAL A 487 18.72 18.33 -1.38
CA VAL A 487 20.09 18.03 -0.96
C VAL A 487 20.54 16.69 -1.55
N GLU A 488 19.70 15.64 -1.45
CA GLU A 488 19.96 14.33 -2.06
C GLU A 488 20.27 14.44 -3.56
N MET A 489 19.58 15.35 -4.26
CA MET A 489 19.77 15.61 -5.69
C MET A 489 21.16 16.18 -6.01
N ALA A 490 21.65 17.12 -5.20
CA ALA A 490 23.01 17.62 -5.34
C ALA A 490 24.04 16.55 -4.99
N LEU A 491 23.85 15.83 -3.88
CA LEU A 491 24.76 14.77 -3.44
C LEU A 491 24.89 13.61 -4.44
N ALA A 492 23.85 13.35 -5.24
CA ALA A 492 23.87 12.32 -6.28
C ALA A 492 24.80 12.64 -7.47
N THR A 493 25.23 13.90 -7.63
CA THR A 493 26.15 14.33 -8.69
C THR A 493 27.60 14.26 -8.23
N SER A 494 28.55 14.15 -9.16
CA SER A 494 29.99 14.26 -8.93
C SER A 494 30.55 15.50 -9.62
N ASP A 495 30.89 15.41 -10.91
CA ASP A 495 31.47 16.53 -11.66
C ASP A 495 30.53 17.74 -11.78
N ALA A 496 29.22 17.51 -11.72
CA ALA A 496 28.20 18.55 -11.77
C ALA A 496 27.81 19.11 -10.39
N PHE A 497 28.50 18.72 -9.31
CA PHE A 497 28.15 19.09 -7.93
C PHE A 497 28.04 20.61 -7.73
N GLU A 498 29.00 21.39 -8.24
CA GLU A 498 28.95 22.86 -8.14
C GLU A 498 27.68 23.45 -8.77
N ASP A 499 27.35 22.99 -9.98
CA ASP A 499 26.18 23.43 -10.72
C ASP A 499 24.88 22.97 -10.04
N ALA A 500 24.89 21.78 -9.46
CA ALA A 500 23.77 21.24 -8.70
C ALA A 500 23.49 22.06 -7.45
N VAL A 501 24.50 22.32 -6.62
CA VAL A 501 24.39 23.17 -5.42
C VAL A 501 23.87 24.57 -5.79
N ALA A 502 24.45 25.21 -6.79
CA ALA A 502 24.04 26.54 -7.24
C ALA A 502 22.60 26.59 -7.80
N THR A 503 22.04 25.44 -8.19
CA THR A 503 20.67 25.33 -8.67
C THR A 503 19.70 25.06 -7.52
N VAL A 504 19.96 24.03 -6.70
CA VAL A 504 19.01 23.55 -5.69
C VAL A 504 18.91 24.49 -4.48
N GLU A 505 19.99 25.18 -4.10
CA GLU A 505 20.00 26.11 -2.95
C GLU A 505 18.89 27.17 -3.03
N LYS A 506 18.48 27.54 -4.25
CA LYS A 506 17.47 28.56 -4.50
C LYS A 506 16.07 28.09 -4.12
N PHE A 507 15.88 26.78 -3.94
CA PHE A 507 14.59 26.16 -3.64
C PHE A 507 14.54 25.60 -2.23
N ILE A 508 15.69 25.33 -1.61
CA ILE A 508 15.76 24.81 -0.23
C ILE A 508 15.15 25.83 0.74
N ARG A 509 14.30 25.31 1.63
CA ARG A 509 13.87 25.96 2.85
C ARG A 509 14.52 25.20 4.02
N PRO A 510 15.35 25.84 4.85
CA PRO A 510 16.08 25.13 5.90
C PRO A 510 15.18 24.35 6.85
N ASP A 511 15.60 23.15 7.22
CA ASP A 511 14.97 22.23 8.17
C ASP A 511 16.01 21.40 8.93
N ASN A 512 15.60 20.54 9.86
CA ASN A 512 16.48 19.54 10.47
C ASN A 512 16.33 18.24 9.73
N SER A 513 17.26 17.99 8.82
CA SER A 513 17.38 16.70 8.19
C SER A 513 18.72 16.11 8.56
N ASP A 514 18.79 15.53 9.76
CA ASP A 514 19.96 14.76 10.22
C ASP A 514 20.32 13.69 9.19
N PHE A 515 19.31 13.09 8.53
CA PHE A 515 19.53 12.14 7.45
C PHE A 515 20.46 12.64 6.33
N VAL A 516 20.20 13.83 5.76
CA VAL A 516 21.03 14.36 4.67
C VAL A 516 22.35 14.95 5.17
N LEU A 517 22.44 15.30 6.46
CA LEU A 517 23.71 15.63 7.09
C LEU A 517 24.61 14.40 7.17
N GLY A 518 24.06 13.24 7.54
CA GLY A 518 24.74 11.95 7.48
C GLY A 518 25.14 11.55 6.05
N GLU A 519 24.27 11.75 5.06
CA GLU A 519 24.65 11.51 3.65
C GLU A 519 25.76 12.46 3.16
N LEU A 520 25.73 13.73 3.54
CA LEU A 520 26.82 14.67 3.25
C LEU A 520 28.11 14.21 3.95
N ALA A 521 28.03 13.79 5.21
CA ALA A 521 29.15 13.24 5.97
C ALA A 521 29.68 11.92 5.38
N ALA A 522 28.86 11.12 4.70
CA ALA A 522 29.32 9.92 4.01
C ALA A 522 29.90 10.23 2.61
N SER A 523 29.59 11.40 2.04
CA SER A 523 30.00 11.76 0.69
C SER A 523 31.49 12.15 0.59
N GLY A 524 32.04 12.02 -0.62
CA GLY A 524 33.36 12.56 -0.97
C GLY A 524 33.38 14.07 -1.19
N HIS A 525 32.21 14.72 -1.26
CA HIS A 525 32.06 16.16 -1.56
C HIS A 525 32.67 17.07 -0.50
N VAL A 526 32.68 16.63 0.76
CA VAL A 526 33.28 17.38 1.86
C VAL A 526 34.78 17.55 1.67
N ASP A 527 35.44 16.55 1.07
CA ASP A 527 36.88 16.58 0.84
C ASP A 527 37.24 17.21 -0.51
N ALA A 528 36.49 16.87 -1.57
CA ALA A 528 36.73 17.38 -2.91
C ALA A 528 36.31 18.84 -3.10
N HIS A 529 35.23 19.25 -2.42
CA HIS A 529 34.58 20.55 -2.61
C HIS A 529 34.15 21.20 -1.26
N PRO A 530 35.06 21.41 -0.29
CA PRO A 530 34.72 21.78 1.08
C PRO A 530 33.90 23.08 1.19
N ARG A 531 34.16 24.08 0.34
CA ARG A 531 33.39 25.34 0.30
C ARG A 531 31.95 25.13 -0.18
N LEU A 532 31.75 24.26 -1.18
CA LEU A 532 30.42 23.96 -1.71
C LEU A 532 29.65 23.05 -0.75
N ALA A 533 30.32 22.11 -0.09
CA ALA A 533 29.75 21.31 0.99
C ALA A 533 29.29 22.20 2.16
N LEU A 534 30.10 23.16 2.59
CA LEU A 534 29.72 24.15 3.61
C LEU A 534 28.50 24.98 3.17
N ARG A 535 28.48 25.42 1.91
CA ARG A 535 27.36 26.19 1.35
C ARG A 535 26.06 25.39 1.29
N LEU A 536 26.13 24.14 0.84
CA LEU A 536 24.97 23.24 0.80
C LEU A 536 24.46 22.95 2.21
N MET A 537 25.36 22.62 3.14
CA MET A 537 25.05 22.43 4.56
C MET A 537 24.33 23.65 5.14
N ASP A 538 24.83 24.85 4.84
CA ASP A 538 24.23 26.09 5.30
C ASP A 538 22.83 26.36 4.71
N ALA A 539 22.59 25.89 3.50
CA ALA A 539 21.31 26.08 2.82
C ALA A 539 20.19 25.22 3.45
N PHE A 540 20.49 24.02 3.94
CA PHE A 540 19.47 23.12 4.48
C PHE A 540 19.38 23.10 5.99
N LEU A 541 20.43 23.43 6.75
CA LEU A 541 20.37 23.40 8.22
C LEU A 541 19.70 24.65 8.81
N SER A 542 18.90 24.46 9.87
CA SER A 542 18.27 25.54 10.63
C SER A 542 18.75 25.58 12.09
N PRO A 543 19.32 26.69 12.60
CA PRO A 543 19.74 26.77 14.01
C PRO A 543 18.60 26.62 15.01
N ASN A 544 17.37 26.91 14.58
CA ASN A 544 16.17 26.86 15.43
C ASN A 544 15.48 25.50 15.40
N GLY A 545 16.10 24.51 14.78
CA GLY A 545 15.46 23.25 14.55
C GLY A 545 15.84 22.14 15.55
N GLN A 546 15.06 21.07 15.56
CA GLN A 546 15.26 19.88 16.40
C GLN A 546 16.32 18.96 15.79
N PHE A 547 17.54 19.03 16.32
CA PHE A 547 18.64 18.13 15.99
C PHE A 547 18.63 16.92 16.93
N TRP A 548 18.74 15.72 16.36
CA TRP A 548 18.77 14.44 17.08
C TRP A 548 20.19 13.86 17.17
N SER A 549 21.09 14.18 16.22
CA SER A 549 22.52 13.80 16.26
C SER A 549 23.45 14.98 15.88
N PHE A 550 24.40 15.29 16.77
CA PHE A 550 25.42 16.34 16.56
C PHE A 550 26.76 15.82 16.06
N GLU A 551 26.95 14.50 16.13
CA GLU A 551 28.21 13.86 15.76
C GLU A 551 28.52 14.06 14.28
N GLU A 552 27.51 13.96 13.42
CA GLU A 552 27.66 14.18 11.97
C GLU A 552 28.02 15.63 11.63
N LEU A 553 27.45 16.61 12.34
CA LEU A 553 27.81 18.02 12.15
C LEU A 553 29.29 18.26 12.46
N ARG A 554 29.78 17.72 13.58
CA ARG A 554 31.19 17.82 13.96
C ARG A 554 32.09 17.13 12.93
N VAL A 555 31.73 15.92 12.48
CA VAL A 555 32.47 15.18 11.44
C VAL A 555 32.58 16.01 10.15
N VAL A 556 31.48 16.62 9.69
CA VAL A 556 31.48 17.47 8.49
C VAL A 556 32.37 18.70 8.69
N LEU A 557 32.23 19.43 9.80
CA LEU A 557 33.03 20.63 10.08
C LEU A 557 34.53 20.32 10.16
N ASP A 558 34.91 19.23 10.83
CA ASP A 558 36.30 18.85 10.99
C ASP A 558 36.92 18.43 9.64
N ARG A 559 36.17 17.71 8.80
CA ARG A 559 36.60 17.37 7.44
C ARG A 559 36.70 18.58 6.51
N ILE A 560 35.79 19.54 6.62
CA ILE A 560 35.87 20.81 5.90
C ILE A 560 37.18 21.52 6.23
N LEU A 561 37.55 21.63 7.52
CA LEU A 561 38.80 22.27 7.93
C LEU A 561 40.05 21.48 7.56
N ALA A 562 39.98 20.14 7.57
CA ALA A 562 41.08 19.30 7.15
C ALA A 562 41.38 19.51 5.65
N SER A 563 40.34 19.70 4.85
CA SER A 563 40.44 19.87 3.39
C SER A 563 40.74 21.31 2.97
N ASP A 564 40.14 22.31 3.63
CA ASP A 564 40.43 23.74 3.40
C ASP A 564 40.42 24.53 4.73
N PRO A 565 41.59 24.74 5.35
CA PRO A 565 41.72 25.50 6.59
C PRO A 565 41.29 26.97 6.48
N THR A 566 41.21 27.53 5.27
CA THR A 566 40.83 28.94 5.07
C THR A 566 39.36 29.20 5.39
N LEU A 567 38.54 28.14 5.41
CA LEU A 567 37.11 28.22 5.72
C LEU A 567 36.83 28.43 7.21
N ARG A 568 37.84 28.38 8.08
CA ARG A 568 37.67 28.60 9.52
C ARG A 568 37.00 29.93 9.86
N ASP A 569 37.30 30.97 9.09
CA ASP A 569 36.79 32.32 9.30
C ASP A 569 35.53 32.63 8.46
N GLU A 570 35.04 31.67 7.68
CA GLU A 570 33.82 31.84 6.90
C GLU A 570 32.60 31.98 7.84
N PRO A 571 31.70 32.96 7.63
CA PRO A 571 30.57 33.20 8.52
C PRO A 571 29.67 31.98 8.74
N ALA A 572 29.48 31.15 7.72
CA ALA A 572 28.72 29.91 7.82
C ALA A 572 29.44 28.88 8.71
N PHE A 573 30.75 28.72 8.55
CA PHE A 573 31.55 27.82 9.38
C PHE A 573 31.52 28.25 10.85
N VAL A 574 31.81 29.52 11.12
CA VAL A 574 31.82 30.09 12.48
C VAL A 574 30.47 29.92 13.17
N ARG A 575 29.37 30.11 12.44
CA ARG A 575 28.02 29.90 12.96
C ARG A 575 27.80 28.45 13.38
N TRP A 576 28.12 27.48 12.53
CA TRP A 576 27.86 26.07 12.80
C TRP A 576 28.84 25.46 13.83
N ASP A 577 30.10 25.87 13.81
CA ASP A 577 31.09 25.49 14.84
C ASP A 577 30.73 26.11 16.20
N GLY A 578 30.27 27.37 16.22
CA GLY A 578 29.75 28.02 17.41
C GLY A 578 28.47 27.36 17.93
N PHE A 579 27.56 26.96 17.03
CA PHE A 579 26.32 26.26 17.38
C PHE A 579 26.58 24.89 18.01
N GLU A 580 27.51 24.12 17.46
CA GLU A 580 27.91 22.83 18.03
C GLU A 580 28.60 23.01 19.39
N ARG A 581 29.53 23.98 19.51
CA ARG A 581 30.28 24.21 20.76
C ARG A 581 29.46 24.83 21.88
N ALA A 582 28.45 25.64 21.57
CA ALA A 582 27.56 26.22 22.58
C ALA A 582 26.68 25.17 23.29
N ARG A 583 26.71 23.91 22.82
CA ARG A 583 25.93 22.80 23.36
C ARG A 583 26.76 21.73 24.08
N ALA A 584 28.09 21.68 23.87
CA ALA A 584 29.04 20.88 24.64
C ALA A 584 29.35 21.54 26.00
#